data_AF-A0A353NJ21-F1
#
_entry.id   AF-A0A353NJ21-F1
#
_cell.length_a   1.000
_cell.length_b   1.000
_cell.length_c   1.000
_cell.angle_alpha   90.00
_cell.angle_beta   90.00
_cell.angle_gamma   90.00
#
_symmetry.space_group_name_H-M   'P 1'
#
loop_
_entity.id
_entity.type
_entity.pdbx_description
1 polymer ?
#
loop_
_entity_poly.entity_id
_entity_poly.type
_entity_poly.pdbx_seq_one_letter_code
_entity_poly.pdbx_strand_id
1 'polypeptide(L)'
;MAKIEGKVSLYLSGLIYLLFNLRIAADNAETIKATLWQIATTAPYVAGLTYVIIALLQYMASGEKLPWDRRLRLFFAVGILSGLFLAIYEYAGTGTGSK
;
A
#
# COMPACT_ATOMS: atom_id res chain seq x y z
N MET A 1 -15.46 -22.98 1.61
CA MET A 1 -14.59 -22.29 2.59
C MET A 1 -13.73 -21.18 1.96
N ALA A 2 -13.30 -21.30 0.69
CA ALA A 2 -12.48 -20.28 -0.02
C ALA A 2 -13.05 -18.84 -0.08
N LYS A 3 -14.37 -18.65 -0.04
CA LYS A 3 -15.00 -17.31 -0.13
C LYS A 3 -14.81 -16.44 1.13
N ILE A 4 -14.49 -17.06 2.28
CA ILE A 4 -14.29 -16.37 3.56
C ILE A 4 -12.80 -16.03 3.73
N GLU A 5 -11.88 -16.96 3.42
CA GLU A 5 -10.43 -16.71 3.40
C GLU A 5 -10.04 -15.56 2.46
N GLY A 6 -10.66 -15.50 1.27
CA GLY A 6 -10.43 -14.42 0.32
C GLY A 6 -10.72 -13.04 0.90
N LYS A 7 -11.79 -12.92 1.70
CA LYS A 7 -12.16 -11.64 2.33
C LYS A 7 -11.23 -11.29 3.49
N VAL A 8 -10.90 -12.26 4.35
CA VAL A 8 -9.99 -12.04 5.49
C VAL A 8 -8.62 -11.58 5.01
N SER A 9 -8.06 -12.23 3.98
CA SER A 9 -6.79 -11.80 3.39
C SER A 9 -6.84 -10.37 2.84
N LEU A 10 -7.95 -9.94 2.25
CA LEU A 10 -8.11 -8.59 1.71
C LEU A 10 -8.20 -7.53 2.83
N TYR A 11 -8.95 -7.83 3.90
CA TYR A 11 -8.99 -6.97 5.10
C TYR A 11 -7.63 -6.91 5.80
N LEU A 12 -6.90 -8.03 5.89
CA LEU A 12 -5.57 -8.09 6.47
C LEU A 12 -4.58 -7.24 5.67
N SER A 13 -4.60 -7.32 4.34
CA SER A 13 -3.78 -6.49 3.46
C SER A 13 -4.10 -5.00 3.62
N GLY A 14 -5.39 -4.63 3.76
CA GLY A 14 -5.79 -3.26 4.04
C GLY A 14 -5.31 -2.75 5.41
N LEU A 15 -5.37 -3.60 6.44
CA LEU A 15 -4.86 -3.28 7.78
C LEU A 15 -3.34 -3.08 7.76
N ILE A 16 -2.61 -3.98 7.11
CA ILE A 16 -1.14 -3.88 6.98
C ILE A 16 -0.76 -2.63 6.19
N TYR A 17 -1.50 -2.30 5.12
CA TYR A 17 -1.29 -1.06 4.36
C TYR A 17 -1.46 0.18 5.26
N LEU A 18 -2.49 0.20 6.10
CA LEU A 18 -2.69 1.27 7.09
C LEU A 18 -1.54 1.36 8.10
N LEU A 19 -1.09 0.22 8.63
CA LEU A 19 0.03 0.17 9.59
C LEU A 19 1.33 0.68 8.97
N PHE A 20 1.60 0.35 7.70
CA PHE A 20 2.79 0.84 6.99
C PHE A 20 2.74 2.32 6.62
N ASN A 21 1.53 2.89 6.49
CA ASN A 21 1.36 4.32 6.25
C ASN A 21 1.17 5.12 7.54
N LEU A 22 1.14 4.46 8.70
CA LEU A 22 0.96 5.10 9.99
C LEU A 22 2.19 5.95 10.31
N ARG A 23 1.96 7.25 10.50
CA ARG A 23 3.00 8.21 10.87
C ARG A 23 2.72 8.77 12.25
N ILE A 24 3.46 8.28 13.24
CA ILE A 24 3.35 8.72 14.64
C ILE A 24 3.92 10.14 14.75
N ALA A 25 3.08 11.07 15.20
CA ALA A 25 3.43 12.46 15.48
C ALA A 25 3.28 12.75 16.98
N ALA A 26 3.59 13.99 17.41
CA ALA A 26 3.58 14.39 18.82
C ALA A 26 2.17 14.28 19.46
N ASP A 27 1.13 14.49 18.66
CA ASP A 27 -0.27 14.40 19.08
C ASP A 27 -1.06 13.32 18.31
N ASN A 28 -2.08 12.76 18.95
CA ASN A 28 -2.97 11.77 18.33
C ASN A 28 -3.71 12.37 17.10
N ALA A 29 -4.10 13.65 17.16
CA ALA A 29 -4.74 14.34 16.04
C ALA A 29 -3.75 14.59 14.89
N GLU A 30 -2.51 14.94 15.21
CA GLU A 30 -1.45 15.14 14.22
C GLU A 30 -1.03 13.82 13.56
N THR A 31 -1.00 12.73 14.33
CA THR A 31 -0.70 11.37 13.83
C THR A 31 -1.71 10.96 12.76
N ILE A 32 -3.00 11.18 13.02
CA ILE A 32 -4.05 10.87 12.05
C ILE A 32 -3.91 11.73 10.80
N LYS A 33 -3.69 13.05 10.97
CA LYS A 33 -3.51 13.97 9.84
C LYS A 33 -2.28 13.63 9.00
N ALA A 34 -1.16 13.33 9.64
CA ALA A 34 0.09 12.95 8.97
C ALA A 34 -0.05 11.64 8.21
N THR A 35 -0.71 10.64 8.81
CA THR A 35 -1.02 9.35 8.18
C THR A 35 -1.93 9.53 6.96
N LEU A 36 -3.01 10.31 7.09
CA LEU A 36 -3.91 10.58 5.96
C LEU A 36 -3.21 11.37 4.85
N TRP A 37 -2.36 12.33 5.21
CA TRP A 37 -1.59 13.10 4.24
C TRP A 37 -0.59 12.22 3.48
N GLN A 38 0.09 11.31 4.17
CA GLN A 38 0.99 10.33 3.56
C GLN A 38 0.24 9.39 2.62
N ILE A 39 -0.94 8.90 3.01
CA ILE A 39 -1.77 8.07 2.12
C ILE A 39 -2.22 8.91 0.91
N ALA A 40 -2.64 10.16 1.11
CA ALA A 40 -3.11 11.01 0.02
C ALA A 40 -2.02 11.31 -1.02
N THR A 41 -0.77 11.49 -0.59
CA THR A 41 0.35 11.74 -1.50
C THR A 41 0.86 10.46 -2.15
N THR A 42 0.84 9.31 -1.46
CA THR A 42 1.35 8.04 -1.99
C THR A 42 0.32 7.27 -2.83
N ALA A 43 -0.97 7.36 -2.50
CA ALA A 43 -2.04 6.62 -3.18
C ALA A 43 -2.09 6.86 -4.70
N PRO A 44 -1.89 8.09 -5.24
CA PRO A 44 -1.84 8.31 -6.68
C PRO A 44 -0.70 7.56 -7.37
N TYR A 45 0.49 7.54 -6.77
CA TYR A 45 1.65 6.82 -7.32
C TYR A 45 1.44 5.32 -7.26
N VAL A 46 0.95 4.81 -6.12
CA VAL A 46 0.61 3.39 -5.94
C VAL A 46 -0.47 2.97 -6.93
N ALA A 47 -1.50 3.79 -7.13
CA ALA A 47 -2.56 3.55 -8.10
C ALA A 47 -2.04 3.53 -9.54
N GLY A 48 -1.15 4.47 -9.89
CA GLY A 48 -0.51 4.52 -11.21
C GLY A 48 0.33 3.27 -11.48
N LEU A 49 1.19 2.87 -10.54
CA LEU A 49 2.00 1.66 -10.70
C LEU A 49 1.13 0.39 -10.76
N THR A 50 0.08 0.34 -9.93
CA THR A 50 -0.89 -0.76 -9.95
C THR A 50 -1.62 -0.84 -11.29
N TYR A 51 -1.98 0.31 -11.87
CA TYR A 51 -2.62 0.37 -13.19
C TYR A 51 -1.69 -0.18 -14.28
N VAL A 52 -0.41 0.18 -14.26
CA VAL A 52 0.59 -0.36 -15.19
C VAL A 52 0.69 -1.88 -15.05
N ILE A 53 0.78 -2.40 -13.82
CA ILE A 53 0.83 -3.85 -13.57
C ILE A 53 -0.44 -4.54 -14.08
N ILE A 54 -1.62 -3.97 -13.83
CA ILE A 54 -2.90 -4.50 -14.31
C ILE A 54 -2.96 -4.49 -15.85
N ALA A 55 -2.44 -3.45 -16.50
CA ALA A 55 -2.40 -3.37 -17.96
C ALA A 55 -1.49 -4.46 -18.55
N LEU A 56 -0.30 -4.68 -17.97
CA LEU A 56 0.62 -5.73 -18.38
C LEU A 56 0.02 -7.14 -18.18
N LEU A 57 -0.62 -7.38 -17.03
CA LEU A 57 -1.28 -8.66 -16.77
C LEU A 57 -2.44 -8.93 -17.72
N GLN A 58 -3.26 -7.92 -18.03
CA GLN A 58 -4.33 -8.04 -19.01
C GLN A 58 -3.77 -8.29 -20.42
N TYR A 59 -2.68 -7.63 -20.79
CA TYR A 59 -2.00 -7.87 -22.07
C TYR A 59 -1.53 -9.32 -22.20
N MET A 60 -0.92 -9.88 -21.16
CA MET A 60 -0.47 -11.28 -21.14
C MET A 60 -1.62 -12.29 -21.12
N ALA A 61 -2.77 -11.92 -20.57
CA ALA A 61 -3.98 -12.74 -20.51
C ALA A 61 -4.90 -12.55 -21.73
N SER A 62 -4.36 -12.11 -22.88
CA SER A 62 -5.12 -11.87 -24.12
C SER A 62 -6.29 -10.89 -23.95
N GLY A 63 -6.16 -9.92 -23.04
CA GLY A 63 -7.17 -8.89 -22.77
C GLY A 63 -8.23 -9.26 -21.75
N GLU A 64 -8.12 -10.41 -21.07
CA GLU A 64 -9.10 -10.82 -20.05
C GLU A 64 -9.08 -9.86 -18.84
N LYS A 65 -10.24 -9.28 -18.52
CA LYS A 65 -10.37 -8.31 -17.43
C LYS A 65 -10.14 -8.97 -16.07
N LEU A 66 -9.15 -8.48 -15.33
CA LEU A 66 -8.90 -8.93 -13.95
C LEU A 66 -10.09 -8.59 -13.02
N PRO A 67 -10.52 -9.54 -12.15
CA PRO A 67 -11.52 -9.28 -11.10
C PRO A 67 -11.09 -8.15 -10.16
N TRP A 68 -12.06 -7.36 -9.69
CA TRP A 68 -11.81 -6.22 -8.79
C TRP A 68 -11.07 -6.60 -7.50
N ASP A 69 -11.35 -7.79 -6.95
CA ASP A 69 -10.66 -8.33 -5.77
C ASP A 69 -9.14 -8.41 -5.97
N ARG A 70 -8.69 -8.87 -7.16
CA ARG A 70 -7.26 -8.94 -7.51
C ARG A 70 -6.65 -7.55 -7.70
N ARG A 71 -7.39 -6.62 -8.27
CA ARG A 71 -6.92 -5.22 -8.47
C ARG A 71 -6.65 -4.53 -7.14
N LEU A 72 -7.56 -4.68 -6.18
CA LEU A 72 -7.40 -4.12 -4.83
C LEU A 72 -6.24 -4.78 -4.07
N ARG A 73 -6.06 -6.11 -4.20
CA ARG A 73 -4.89 -6.77 -3.60
C ARG A 73 -3.58 -6.28 -4.20
N LEU A 74 -3.51 -6.09 -5.51
CA LEU A 74 -2.32 -5.53 -6.16
C LEU A 74 -2.05 -4.11 -5.66
N PHE A 75 -3.09 -3.28 -5.53
CA PHE A 75 -2.97 -1.95 -4.94
C PHE A 75 -2.39 -1.98 -3.52
N PHE A 76 -2.93 -2.84 -2.64
CA PHE A 76 -2.39 -2.98 -1.29
C PHE A 76 -0.97 -3.53 -1.28
N ALA A 77 -0.65 -4.53 -2.10
CA ALA A 77 0.68 -5.11 -2.18
C ALA A 77 1.73 -4.09 -2.66
N VAL A 78 1.43 -3.34 -3.71
CA VAL A 78 2.28 -2.24 -4.20
C VAL A 78 2.41 -1.17 -3.13
N GLY A 79 1.31 -0.80 -2.47
CA GLY A 79 1.31 0.20 -1.41
C GLY A 79 2.17 -0.20 -0.20
N ILE A 80 2.13 -1.47 0.21
CA ILE A 80 2.97 -2.01 1.28
C ILE A 80 4.43 -1.99 0.87
N LEU A 81 4.75 -2.43 -0.35
CA LEU A 81 6.12 -2.38 -0.88
C LEU A 81 6.65 -0.94 -0.94
N SER A 82 5.87 0.00 -1.49
CA SER A 82 6.26 1.41 -1.55
C SER A 82 6.45 2.02 -0.16
N GLY A 83 5.56 1.72 0.80
CA GLY A 83 5.70 2.15 2.19
C GLY A 83 6.95 1.57 2.85
N LEU A 84 7.25 0.29 2.61
CA LEU A 84 8.48 -0.36 3.07
C LEU A 84 9.73 0.29 2.47
N PHE A 85 9.75 0.55 1.15
CA PHE A 85 10.87 1.24 0.51
C PHE A 85 11.07 2.65 1.03
N LEU A 86 9.99 3.39 1.29
CA LEU A 86 10.05 4.73 1.88
C LEU A 86 10.61 4.68 3.30
N ALA A 87 10.12 3.75 4.13
CA ALA A 87 10.65 3.55 5.47
C ALA A 87 12.14 3.18 5.42
N ILE A 88 12.53 2.23 4.57
CA ILE A 88 13.94 1.89 4.38
C ILE A 88 14.73 3.12 3.89
N TYR A 89 14.22 3.93 2.98
CA TYR A 89 14.92 5.13 2.52
C TYR A 89 15.11 6.16 3.65
N GLU A 90 14.06 6.42 4.43
CA GLU A 90 14.10 7.35 5.57
C GLU A 90 14.99 6.84 6.71
N TYR A 91 14.97 5.53 7.00
CA TYR A 91 15.71 4.92 8.12
C TYR A 91 17.09 4.37 7.77
N ALA A 92 17.35 3.95 6.52
CA ALA A 92 18.67 3.46 6.09
C ALA A 92 19.67 4.62 5.88
N GLY A 93 19.19 5.84 5.62
CA GLY A 93 20.00 7.05 5.65
C GLY A 93 20.32 7.54 7.07
N THR A 94 19.57 7.08 8.07
CA THR A 94 19.80 7.37 9.49
C THR A 94 20.48 6.19 10.16
N GLY A 95 21.72 5.92 9.78
CA GLY A 95 22.61 5.13 10.63
C GLY A 95 22.68 5.79 12.01
N THR A 96 22.05 5.19 13.03
CA THR A 96 22.17 5.56 14.45
C THR A 96 22.36 7.06 14.71
N GLY A 97 21.26 7.81 14.76
CA GLY A 97 21.31 9.24 15.05
C GLY A 97 20.10 9.69 15.84
N SER A 98 20.02 9.27 17.10
CA SER A 98 19.27 10.00 18.12
C SER A 98 19.68 11.47 18.07
N LYS A 99 18.74 12.36 17.72
CA LYS A 99 18.66 13.74 18.20
C LYS A 99 17.21 14.14 18.31
#